data_AF-A0AAF1A4U1-F1
#
_entry.id   AF-A0AAF1A4U1-F1
#
_cell.length_a   1.000
_cell.length_b   1.000
_cell.length_c   1.000
_cell.angle_alpha   90.00
_cell.angle_beta   90.00
_cell.angle_gamma   90.00
#
_symmetry.space_group_name_H-M   'P 1'
#
loop_
_entity.id
_entity.type
_entity.pdbx_description
1 polymer ?
#
loop_
_entity_poly.entity_id
_entity_poly.type
_entity_poly.pdbx_seq_one_letter_code
_entity_poly.pdbx_strand_id
1 'polypeptide(L)' 'LEHRLASIRVITPPISKPEATRFEVRVPGADSNSYLVLSTILSLGLRGMEKKLEISLPPLTKGNKADVDSQKLTRLA' A
#
# COMPACT_ATOMS: atom_id res chain seq x y z
N LEU A 1 -6.17 10.68 1.44
CA LEU A 1 -5.74 9.27 1.23
C LEU A 1 -4.75 8.81 2.31
N GLU A 2 -4.98 9.13 3.59
CA GLU A 2 -4.02 8.83 4.66
C GLU A 2 -4.72 7.95 5.70
N HIS A 3 -4.31 6.68 5.79
CA HIS A 3 -4.89 5.73 6.74
C HIS A 3 -3.78 4.93 7.40
N ARG A 4 -3.67 5.01 8.73
CA ARG A 4 -2.56 4.39 9.48
C ARG A 4 -2.70 2.87 9.65
N LEU A 5 -3.92 2.34 9.46
CA LEU A 5 -4.21 0.92 9.49
C LEU A 5 -4.12 0.25 8.11
N ALA A 6 -3.87 1.01 7.04
CA ALA A 6 -3.68 0.44 5.71
C ALA A 6 -2.28 -0.19 5.59
N SER A 7 -2.19 -1.32 4.86
CA SER A 7 -0.91 -1.98 4.56
C SER A 7 0.04 -1.08 3.77
N ILE A 8 -0.50 -0.25 2.88
CA ILE A 8 0.24 0.77 2.14
C ILE A 8 -0.45 2.11 2.39
N ARG A 9 0.33 3.11 2.79
CA ARG A 9 -0.15 4.47 3.04
C ARG A 9 0.40 5.42 1.98
N VAL A 10 -0.47 6.16 1.31
CA VAL A 10 -0.06 7.17 0.32
C VAL A 10 -0.06 8.55 0.97
N ILE A 11 1.05 9.27 0.85
CA ILE A 11 1.22 10.63 1.37
C ILE A 11 1.42 11.56 0.18
N THR A 12 0.45 12.45 0.00
CA THR A 12 0.36 13.41 -1.10
C THR A 12 -0.14 14.74 -0.56
N PRO A 13 -0.06 15.84 -1.34
CA PRO A 13 -0.79 17.06 -1.05
C PRO A 13 -2.28 16.80 -0.73
N PRO A 14 -2.89 17.54 0.22
CA PRO A 14 -2.34 18.69 0.96
C PRO A 14 -1.51 18.34 2.21
N ILE A 15 -1.27 17.05 2.49
CA ILE A 15 -0.60 16.60 3.73
C ILE A 15 0.92 16.82 3.67
N SER A 16 1.49 16.75 2.46
CA SER A 16 2.89 17.02 2.19
C SER A 16 3.03 17.99 1.03
N LYS A 17 4.23 18.57 0.87
CA LYS A 17 4.59 19.26 -0.37
C LYS A 17 4.52 18.28 -1.56
N PRO A 18 4.23 18.75 -2.79
CA PRO A 18 4.18 17.89 -3.97
C PRO A 18 5.44 17.05 -4.18
N GLU A 19 6.61 17.62 -3.92
CA GLU A 19 7.92 16.97 -4.08
C GLU A 19 8.17 15.86 -3.05
N ALA A 20 7.42 15.87 -1.93
CA ALA A 20 7.51 14.88 -0.87
C ALA A 20 6.46 13.76 -1.01
N THR A 21 5.81 13.66 -2.18
CA THR A 21 4.85 12.61 -2.49
C THR A 21 5.51 11.24 -2.45
N ARG A 22 4.96 10.33 -1.65
CA ARG A 22 5.49 8.97 -1.50
C ARG A 22 4.39 8.03 -1.03
N PHE A 23 4.67 6.73 -1.12
CA PHE A 23 3.90 5.72 -0.40
C PHE A 23 4.80 5.00 0.60
N GLU A 24 4.20 4.54 1.69
CA GLU A 24 4.88 3.86 2.78
C GLU A 24 4.30 2.45 2.89
N VAL A 25 5.15 1.43 2.73
CA VAL A 25 4.79 0.02 2.91
C VAL A 25 4.98 -0.33 4.38
N ARG A 26 3.89 -0.61 5.08
CA ARG A 26 3.86 -0.71 6.56
C ARG A 26 3.79 -2.16 7.08
N VAL A 27 3.81 -3.13 6.17
CA VAL A 27 3.72 -4.57 6.49
C VAL A 27 5.05 -5.15 7.01
N PRO A 28 6.23 -4.83 6.43
CA PRO A 28 7.49 -5.38 6.91
C PRO A 28 7.80 -4.98 8.35
N GLY A 29 8.13 -5.96 9.19
CA GLY A 29 8.57 -5.77 10.56
C GLY A 29 10.08 -5.53 10.67
N ALA A 30 10.54 -5.14 11.86
CA ALA A 30 11.96 -4.92 12.14
C ALA A 30 12.80 -6.21 12.11
N ASP A 31 12.13 -7.37 12.16
CA ASP A 31 12.69 -8.73 12.07
C ASP A 31 12.93 -9.20 10.63
N SER A 32 12.52 -8.43 9.62
CA SER A 32 12.66 -8.78 8.21
C SER A 32 14.07 -8.47 7.66
N ASN A 33 14.54 -9.26 6.70
CA ASN A 33 15.77 -8.95 5.96
C ASN A 33 15.54 -7.75 5.01
N SER A 34 16.23 -6.63 5.28
CA SER A 34 16.04 -5.37 4.55
C SER A 34 16.36 -5.46 3.07
N TYR A 35 17.36 -6.25 2.67
CA TYR A 35 17.71 -6.46 1.26
C TYR A 35 16.57 -7.15 0.51
N LEU A 36 16.00 -8.21 1.12
CA LEU A 36 14.88 -8.92 0.51
C LEU A 36 13.64 -8.02 0.42
N VAL A 37 13.27 -7.32 1.49
CA VAL A 37 12.11 -6.42 1.52
C VAL A 37 12.19 -5.37 0.41
N LEU A 38 13.31 -4.66 0.31
CA LEU A 38 13.47 -3.59 -0.68
C LEU A 38 13.49 -4.14 -2.11
N SER A 39 14.18 -5.27 -2.33
CA SER A 39 14.21 -5.91 -3.66
C SER A 39 12.81 -6.36 -4.11
N THR A 40 12.04 -6.99 -3.22
CA THR A 40 10.68 -7.45 -3.52
C THR A 40 9.73 -6.28 -3.80
N ILE A 41 9.77 -5.21 -3.01
CA ILE A 41 8.92 -4.02 -3.23
C ILE A 41 9.19 -3.43 -4.62
N LEU A 42 10.46 -3.26 -4.99
CA LEU A 42 10.84 -2.69 -6.29
C LEU A 42 10.43 -3.62 -7.45
N SER A 43 10.73 -4.91 -7.36
CA SER A 43 10.40 -5.89 -8.41
C SER A 43 8.89 -6.03 -8.63
N LEU A 44 8.08 -6.02 -7.56
CA LEU A 44 6.62 -6.09 -7.68
C LEU A 44 6.04 -4.80 -8.27
N GLY A 45 6.61 -3.63 -7.91
CA GLY A 45 6.24 -2.35 -8.51
C GLY A 45 6.48 -2.34 -10.02
N LEU A 46 7.68 -2.77 -10.44
CA LEU A 46 8.04 -2.89 -11.87
C LEU A 46 7.11 -3.86 -12.60
N ARG A 47 6.87 -5.06 -12.04
CA ARG A 47 5.91 -6.03 -12.61
C ARG A 47 4.51 -5.45 -12.77
N GLY A 48 4.05 -4.67 -11.79
CA GLY A 48 2.74 -4.00 -11.84
C GLY A 48 2.65 -3.01 -12.98
N MET A 49 3.71 -2.23 -13.22
CA MET A 49 3.81 -1.28 -14.33
C MET A 49 3.86 -1.99 -15.68
N GLU A 50 4.71 -3.00 -15.83
CA GLU A 50 4.88 -3.77 -17.08
C GLU A 50 3.58 -4.45 -17.51
N LYS A 51 2.88 -5.06 -16.54
CA LYS A 51 1.63 -5.79 -16.80
C LYS A 51 0.38 -4.91 -16.70
N LYS A 52 0.53 -3.62 -16.40
CA LYS A 52 -0.58 -2.66 -16.18
C LYS A 52 -1.65 -3.22 -15.25
N LEU A 53 -1.24 -3.80 -14.13
CA LEU A 53 -2.16 -4.45 -13.20
C LEU A 53 -3.12 -3.41 -12.60
N GLU A 54 -4.42 -3.70 -12.65
CA GLU A 54 -5.43 -2.87 -12.03
C GLU A 54 -5.43 -3.05 -10.50
N ILE A 55 -5.60 -1.94 -9.78
CA ILE A 55 -5.82 -1.96 -8.33
C ILE A 55 -7.31 -2.15 -8.11
N SER A 56 -7.71 -3.39 -7.84
CA SER A 56 -9.12 -3.77 -7.66
C SER A 56 -9.75 -3.26 -6.36
N LEU A 57 -8.93 -2.94 -5.36
CA LEU A 57 -9.40 -2.51 -4.05
C LEU A 57 -9.45 -0.98 -3.97
N PRO A 58 -10.59 -0.39 -3.59
CA PRO A 58 -10.67 1.05 -3.39
C PRO A 58 -9.81 1.48 -2.20
N PRO A 59 -9.33 2.75 -2.16
CA PRO A 59 -8.68 3.29 -0.96
C PRO A 59 -9.60 3.23 0.26
N LEU A 60 -9.04 2.91 1.42
CA LEU A 60 -9.78 2.94 2.68
C LEU A 60 -10.23 4.38 3.01
N THR A 61 -11.53 4.59 3.21
CA THR A 61 -12.12 5.90 3.52
C THR A 61 -11.76 6.35 4.95
N LYS A 62 -11.52 7.66 5.15
CA LYS A 62 -11.43 8.26 6.50
C LYS A 62 -12.84 8.38 7.09
N GLY A 63 -13.37 7.28 7.62
CA GLY A 63 -14.69 7.25 8.25
C GLY A 63 -14.87 5.96 9.04
N ASN A 64 -14.91 6.10 10.36
CA ASN A 64 -15.33 5.16 11.41
C ASN A 64 -15.33 3.64 11.16
N LYS A 65 -14.60 2.96 12.06
CA LYS A 65 -14.89 1.67 12.69
C LYS A 65 -15.42 0.55 11.78
N ALA A 66 -14.58 -0.47 11.66
CA ALA A 66 -15.03 -1.86 11.78
C ALA A 66 -16.05 -2.38 10.76
N ASP A 67 -16.16 -1.79 9.58
CA ASP A 67 -16.62 -2.52 8.39
C ASP A 67 -15.39 -3.02 7.62
N VAL A 68 -14.57 -3.85 8.29
CA VAL A 68 -13.92 -4.97 7.60
C VAL A 68 -14.99 -6.05 7.44
N ASP A 69 -16.16 -5.66 6.95
CA ASP A 69 -17.22 -6.60 6.63
C ASP A 69 -16.77 -7.28 5.36
N SER A 70 -16.13 -8.44 5.56
CA SER A 70 -16.14 -9.56 4.63
C SER A 70 -15.91 -9.24 3.15
N GLN A 71 -15.18 -8.16 2.82
CA GLN A 71 -14.59 -8.01 1.49
C GLN A 71 -13.63 -9.18 1.38
N LYS A 72 -14.10 -10.25 0.73
CA LYS A 72 -13.34 -11.43 0.37
C LYS A 72 -12.05 -10.91 -0.24
N LEU A 73 -11.00 -10.84 0.57
CA LEU A 73 -9.64 -10.69 0.12
C LEU A 73 -9.38 -11.99 -0.64
N THR A 74 -9.75 -12.00 -1.91
CA THR A 74 -9.39 -13.07 -2.82
C THR A 74 -7.87 -13.09 -2.77
N ARG A 75 -7.32 -14.08 -2.07
CA ARG A 75 -5.88 -14.32 -2.07
C ARG A 75 -5.54 -14.55 -3.54
N LEU A 76 -4.84 -13.60 -4.15
CA LEU A 76 -4.22 -13.84 -5.45
C LEU A 76 -3.17 -14.92 -5.21
N ALA A 77 -3.54 -16.16 -5.56
CA ALA A 77 -2.64 -17.30 -5.64
C ALA A 77 -1.67 -17.13 -6.83
#